data_AF-A0A958KDC5-F1
#
_entry.id   AF-A0A958KDC5-F1
#
_cell.length_a   1.000
_cell.length_b   1.000
_cell.length_c   1.000
_cell.angle_alpha   90.00
_cell.angle_beta   90.00
_cell.angle_gamma   90.00
#
_symmetry.space_group_name_H-M   'P 1'
#
loop_
_entity.id
_entity.type
_entity.pdbx_description
1 polymer ?
#
loop_
_entity_poly.entity_id
_entity_poly.type
_entity_poly.pdbx_seq_one_letter_code
_entity_poly.pdbx_strand_id
1 'polypeptide(L)'
;MRRSVAAHLWPLLGLLYLAPVFVQAEVYPEMVRPLSHETCASNQALLSLGWYVHEAENFSQLAQQQTDLMSHQRNLYRPDTEGVVYSSSAHRLVRLESYDKITTAAGEMYGDLLFIMVPETRELIEIRWYEDGLRHTAYSREFQNCASNMIPDQPNALF
;
A
#
# COMPACT_ATOMS: atom_id res chain seq x y z
N MET A 1 38.58 -45.07 -65.35
CA MET A 1 38.77 -43.61 -65.45
C MET A 1 39.52 -43.18 -64.18
N ARG A 2 40.86 -42.99 -64.22
CA ARG A 2 41.61 -41.70 -64.29
C ARG A 2 41.08 -40.69 -63.25
N ARG A 3 41.78 -40.11 -62.26
CA ARG A 3 43.20 -39.81 -61.89
C ARG A 3 43.22 -39.58 -60.34
N SER A 4 44.26 -39.87 -59.54
CA SER A 4 45.49 -39.07 -59.28
C SER A 4 45.17 -37.65 -58.75
N VAL A 5 45.69 -37.05 -57.65
CA VAL A 5 47.05 -36.95 -57.07
C VAL A 5 47.00 -36.32 -55.65
N ALA A 6 47.91 -36.78 -54.77
CA ALA A 6 48.76 -36.11 -53.74
C ALA A 6 48.50 -34.63 -53.34
N ALA A 7 48.49 -34.23 -52.06
CA ALA A 7 49.61 -33.96 -51.12
C ALA A 7 49.90 -32.47 -50.92
N HIS A 8 50.21 -32.08 -49.67
CA HIS A 8 51.08 -30.99 -49.17
C HIS A 8 50.48 -30.19 -48.00
N LEU A 9 51.15 -30.21 -46.83
CA LEU A 9 52.04 -29.16 -46.25
C LEU A 9 51.22 -27.89 -45.90
N TRP A 10 51.27 -27.24 -44.75
CA TRP A 10 52.18 -27.21 -43.61
C TRP A 10 51.51 -26.36 -42.48
N PRO A 11 52.10 -26.25 -41.28
CA PRO A 11 51.47 -25.69 -40.09
C PRO A 11 51.58 -24.16 -40.06
N LEU A 12 50.64 -23.47 -39.42
CA LEU A 12 50.80 -22.06 -39.10
C LEU A 12 50.47 -21.79 -37.63
N LEU A 13 51.53 -21.37 -36.95
CA LEU A 13 51.57 -20.72 -35.65
C LEU A 13 50.40 -19.72 -35.50
N GLY A 14 49.54 -19.97 -34.52
CA GLY A 14 48.65 -18.95 -33.98
C GLY A 14 49.32 -18.29 -32.77
N LEU A 15 49.62 -16.99 -32.90
CA LEU A 15 50.17 -16.15 -31.85
C LEU A 15 49.34 -16.20 -30.57
N LEU A 16 50.02 -16.34 -29.42
CA LEU A 16 49.51 -15.98 -28.10
C LEU A 16 49.26 -14.46 -28.06
N TYR A 17 48.03 -14.05 -28.35
CA TYR A 17 47.56 -12.70 -28.03
C TYR A 17 47.11 -12.67 -26.56
N LEU A 18 47.89 -11.98 -25.73
CA LEU A 18 47.45 -11.52 -24.41
C LEU A 18 46.33 -10.50 -24.62
N ALA A 19 45.09 -10.90 -24.37
CA ALA A 19 43.98 -9.97 -24.28
C ALA A 19 44.05 -9.20 -22.95
N PRO A 20 43.78 -7.88 -22.94
CA PRO A 20 43.67 -7.12 -21.70
C PRO A 20 42.44 -7.59 -20.91
N VAL A 21 42.63 -7.92 -19.63
CA VAL A 21 41.53 -8.18 -18.69
C VAL A 21 40.84 -6.83 -18.43
N PHE A 22 39.77 -6.56 -19.18
CA PHE A 22 38.80 -5.55 -18.79
C PHE A 22 37.99 -6.10 -17.62
N VAL A 23 38.26 -5.59 -16.42
CA VAL A 23 37.34 -5.74 -15.29
C VAL A 23 36.13 -4.86 -15.60
N GLN A 24 35.10 -5.47 -16.18
CA GLN A 24 33.77 -4.88 -16.18
C GLN A 24 33.30 -4.92 -14.73
N ALA A 25 33.15 -3.74 -14.11
CA ALA A 25 32.37 -3.64 -12.90
C ALA A 25 30.97 -4.13 -13.24
N GLU A 26 30.57 -5.26 -12.67
CA GLU A 26 29.21 -5.76 -12.75
C GLU A 26 28.31 -4.71 -12.10
N VAL A 27 27.65 -3.91 -12.93
CA VAL A 27 26.45 -3.19 -12.52
C VAL A 27 25.42 -4.28 -12.26
N TYR A 28 25.27 -4.65 -10.99
CA TYR A 28 24.19 -5.51 -10.57
C TYR A 28 22.88 -4.85 -11.02
N PRO A 29 22.07 -5.49 -11.88
CA PRO A 29 20.70 -5.04 -12.00
C PRO A 29 20.10 -5.17 -10.62
N GLU A 30 19.62 -4.06 -10.08
CA GLU A 30 18.74 -4.04 -8.93
C GLU A 30 17.71 -5.14 -9.17
N MET A 31 17.75 -6.18 -8.33
CA MET A 31 16.77 -7.25 -8.38
C MET A 31 15.43 -6.59 -8.10
N VAL A 32 14.69 -6.22 -9.15
CA VAL A 32 13.27 -5.98 -9.08
C VAL A 32 12.66 -7.33 -8.76
N ARG A 33 12.55 -7.61 -7.46
CA ARG A 33 11.75 -8.72 -6.97
C ARG A 33 10.33 -8.45 -7.47
N PRO A 34 9.68 -9.40 -8.16
CA PRO A 34 8.24 -9.30 -8.31
C PRO A 34 7.66 -9.23 -6.90
N LEU A 35 6.80 -8.24 -6.63
CA LEU A 35 6.03 -8.11 -5.40
C LEU A 35 5.16 -9.38 -5.27
N SER A 36 5.74 -10.44 -4.72
CA SER A 36 5.04 -11.65 -4.35
C SER A 36 3.94 -11.23 -3.40
N HIS A 37 2.67 -11.51 -3.74
CA HIS A 37 1.47 -11.33 -2.92
C HIS A 37 1.80 -10.77 -1.53
N GLU A 38 1.95 -9.46 -1.45
CA GLU A 38 2.61 -8.81 -0.32
C GLU A 38 1.70 -9.02 0.89
N THR A 39 2.06 -9.95 1.77
CA THR A 39 1.33 -10.16 3.02
C THR A 39 1.50 -8.89 3.85
N CYS A 40 0.53 -8.00 3.74
CA CYS A 40 0.44 -6.76 4.50
C CYS A 40 0.33 -7.08 5.99
N ALA A 41 1.42 -6.92 6.74
CA ALA A 41 1.42 -7.12 8.18
C ALA A 41 0.40 -6.23 8.90
N SER A 42 0.15 -5.02 8.39
CA SER A 42 -0.90 -4.12 8.91
C SER A 42 -2.31 -4.67 8.66
N ASN A 43 -2.60 -5.20 7.47
CA ASN A 43 -3.88 -5.85 7.21
C ASN A 43 -4.07 -7.07 8.12
N GLN A 44 -3.03 -7.89 8.31
CA GLN A 44 -3.08 -9.04 9.22
C GLN A 44 -3.34 -8.60 10.67
N ALA A 45 -2.69 -7.53 11.12
CA ALA A 45 -2.95 -6.98 12.45
C ALA A 45 -4.40 -6.50 12.60
N LEU A 46 -4.93 -5.75 11.62
CA LEU A 46 -6.32 -5.29 11.63
C LEU A 46 -7.31 -6.46 11.64
N LEU A 47 -7.09 -7.47 10.80
CA LEU A 47 -7.89 -8.71 10.79
C LEU A 47 -7.86 -9.41 12.15
N SER A 48 -6.68 -9.51 12.79
CA SER A 48 -6.53 -10.12 14.13
C SER A 48 -7.26 -9.34 15.22
N LEU A 49 -7.44 -8.04 15.02
CA LEU A 49 -8.21 -7.16 15.89
C LEU A 49 -9.70 -7.18 15.58
N GLY A 50 -10.16 -7.95 14.59
CA GLY A 50 -11.58 -8.08 14.21
C GLY A 50 -12.08 -7.01 13.24
N TRP A 51 -11.19 -6.38 12.46
CA TRP A 51 -11.57 -5.49 11.37
C TRP A 51 -11.90 -6.28 10.10
N TYR A 52 -12.86 -5.77 9.34
CA TYR A 52 -13.08 -6.13 7.94
C TYR A 52 -12.21 -5.23 7.07
N VAL A 53 -11.23 -5.83 6.40
CA VAL A 53 -10.35 -5.14 5.47
C VAL A 53 -10.91 -5.32 4.06
N HIS A 54 -11.43 -4.25 3.49
CA HIS A 54 -11.89 -4.20 2.11
C HIS A 54 -10.70 -3.85 1.21
N GLU A 55 -10.34 -4.77 0.33
CA GLU A 55 -9.31 -4.50 -0.67
C GLU A 55 -9.80 -3.48 -1.72
N ALA A 56 -8.85 -2.81 -2.36
CA ALA A 56 -9.08 -1.53 -3.01
C ALA A 56 -9.98 -1.50 -4.25
N GLU A 57 -10.38 -2.65 -4.80
CA GLU A 57 -11.18 -2.71 -6.03
C GLU A 57 -12.47 -1.89 -5.92
N ASN A 58 -13.03 -1.78 -4.71
CA ASN A 58 -14.26 -1.01 -4.45
C ASN A 58 -14.02 0.25 -3.59
N PHE A 59 -12.77 0.69 -3.45
CA PHE A 59 -12.44 1.80 -2.55
C PHE A 59 -13.23 3.07 -2.85
N SER A 60 -13.26 3.52 -4.11
CA SER A 60 -13.96 4.75 -4.49
C SER A 60 -15.47 4.67 -4.18
N GLN A 61 -16.09 3.50 -4.39
CA GLN A 61 -17.50 3.30 -4.07
C GLN A 61 -17.75 3.34 -2.56
N LEU A 62 -16.95 2.62 -1.77
CA LEU A 62 -17.06 2.59 -0.31
C LEU A 62 -16.81 3.98 0.29
N ALA A 63 -15.77 4.67 -0.18
CA ALA A 63 -15.44 6.04 0.19
C ALA A 63 -16.62 7.00 -0.07
N GLN A 64 -17.21 6.93 -1.26
CA GLN A 64 -18.35 7.77 -1.62
C GLN A 64 -19.57 7.46 -0.75
N GLN A 65 -19.90 6.18 -0.56
CA GLN A 65 -21.02 5.74 0.28
C GLN A 65 -20.92 6.28 1.70
N GLN A 66 -19.75 6.18 2.34
CA GLN A 66 -19.55 6.66 3.71
C GLN A 66 -19.54 8.20 3.78
N THR A 67 -18.97 8.87 2.78
CA THR A 67 -19.02 10.34 2.67
C THR A 67 -20.46 10.83 2.54
N ASP A 68 -21.26 10.18 1.69
CA ASP A 68 -22.67 10.51 1.51
C ASP A 68 -23.47 10.23 2.77
N LEU A 69 -23.26 9.08 3.42
CA LEU A 69 -23.91 8.73 4.67
C LEU A 69 -23.66 9.79 5.75
N MET A 70 -22.40 10.19 5.93
CA MET A 70 -22.00 11.23 6.88
C MET A 70 -22.65 12.57 6.54
N SER A 71 -22.72 12.94 5.25
CA SER A 71 -23.38 14.17 4.80
C SER A 71 -24.89 14.17 5.13
N HIS A 72 -25.58 13.07 4.86
CA HIS A 72 -27.02 12.92 5.15
C HIS A 72 -27.33 12.83 6.65
N GLN A 73 -26.40 12.29 7.44
CA GLN A 73 -26.54 12.09 8.89
C GLN A 73 -25.66 13.05 9.70
N ARG A 74 -25.27 14.20 9.13
CA ARG A 74 -24.26 15.10 9.73
C ARG A 74 -24.56 15.52 11.17
N ASN A 75 -25.84 15.65 11.52
CA ASN A 75 -26.27 15.98 12.88
C ASN A 75 -25.93 14.88 13.91
N LEU A 76 -25.73 13.64 13.46
CA LEU A 76 -25.36 12.49 14.28
C LEU A 76 -23.85 12.35 14.47
N TYR A 77 -23.03 13.04 13.69
CA TYR A 77 -21.57 12.98 13.80
C TYR A 77 -21.02 14.22 14.52
N ARG A 78 -19.98 14.02 15.32
CA ARG A 78 -19.23 15.07 16.01
C ARG A 78 -17.75 14.92 15.68
N PRO A 79 -17.07 16.00 15.25
CA PRO A 79 -15.63 15.95 15.08
C PRO A 79 -14.96 15.52 16.39
N ASP A 80 -14.03 14.59 16.29
CA ASP A 80 -13.28 14.05 17.43
C ASP A 80 -11.82 14.50 17.35
N THR A 81 -11.08 14.02 16.37
CA THR A 81 -9.65 14.30 16.17
C THR A 81 -9.37 14.78 14.76
N GLU A 82 -8.49 15.79 14.63
CA GLU A 82 -7.87 16.14 13.36
C GLU A 82 -6.37 16.31 13.50
N GLY A 83 -5.62 16.01 12.43
CA GLY A 83 -4.17 16.19 12.45
C GLY A 83 -3.49 15.78 11.16
N VAL A 84 -2.18 16.06 11.09
CA VAL A 84 -1.32 15.59 10.01
C VAL A 84 -0.25 14.68 10.60
N VAL A 85 -0.13 13.47 10.06
CA VAL A 85 0.80 12.44 10.52
C VAL A 85 1.51 11.80 9.35
N TYR A 86 2.65 11.15 9.59
CA TYR A 86 3.32 10.36 8.56
C TYR A 86 2.71 8.96 8.45
N SER A 87 2.28 8.57 7.25
CA SER A 87 1.84 7.21 6.94
C SER A 87 2.97 6.39 6.36
N SER A 88 3.33 5.32 7.06
CA SER A 88 4.27 4.33 6.55
C SER A 88 3.68 3.56 5.36
N SER A 89 2.38 3.27 5.35
CA SER A 89 1.72 2.55 4.25
C SER A 89 1.62 3.37 2.96
N ALA A 90 1.42 4.69 3.08
CA ALA A 90 1.36 5.60 1.92
C ALA A 90 2.68 6.33 1.64
N HIS A 91 3.72 6.08 2.46
CA HIS A 91 5.03 6.74 2.42
C HIS A 91 4.99 8.28 2.36
N ARG A 92 4.01 8.92 3.00
CA ARG A 92 3.80 10.37 2.92
C ARG A 92 3.06 10.92 4.14
N LEU A 93 3.07 12.25 4.29
CA LEU A 93 2.18 12.93 5.24
C LEU A 93 0.73 12.78 4.79
N VAL A 94 -0.14 12.50 5.74
CA VAL A 94 -1.58 12.32 5.54
C VAL A 94 -2.34 13.16 6.56
N ARG A 95 -3.49 13.68 6.16
CA ARG A 95 -4.44 14.35 7.03
C ARG A 95 -5.45 13.34 7.56
N LEU A 96 -5.66 13.35 8.87
CA LEU A 96 -6.67 12.56 9.56
C LEU A 96 -7.81 13.47 9.98
N GLU A 97 -9.03 13.02 9.77
CA GLU A 97 -10.25 13.62 10.33
C GLU A 97 -11.15 12.49 10.85
N SER A 98 -11.30 12.39 12.17
CA SER A 98 -12.21 11.44 12.83
C SER A 98 -13.49 12.12 13.29
N TYR A 99 -14.56 11.33 13.28
CA TYR A 99 -15.88 11.72 13.73
C TYR A 99 -16.46 10.60 14.59
N ASP A 100 -17.01 10.97 15.73
CA ASP A 100 -17.78 10.09 16.60
C ASP A 100 -19.27 10.24 16.29
N LYS A 101 -19.98 9.11 16.23
CA LYS A 101 -21.43 9.06 16.05
C LYS A 101 -22.08 9.07 17.42
N ILE A 102 -22.98 10.03 17.67
CA ILE A 102 -23.62 10.23 18.98
C ILE A 102 -24.44 9.03 19.49
N THR A 103 -24.76 8.09 18.60
CA THR A 103 -25.53 6.88 18.91
C THR A 103 -24.65 5.69 19.29
N THR A 104 -23.34 5.76 19.04
CA THR A 104 -22.40 4.67 19.34
C THR A 104 -22.06 4.70 20.82
N ALA A 105 -22.09 3.53 21.47
CA ALA A 105 -21.74 3.42 22.88
C ALA A 105 -20.24 3.63 23.09
N ALA A 106 -19.86 4.29 24.19
CA ALA A 106 -18.48 4.66 24.51
C ALA A 106 -17.46 3.49 24.50
N GLY A 107 -17.92 2.24 24.64
CA GLY A 107 -17.07 1.04 24.66
C GLY A 107 -17.00 0.27 23.33
N GLU A 108 -17.66 0.73 22.28
CA GLU A 108 -17.76 -0.01 21.01
C GLU A 108 -16.69 0.41 19.99
N MET A 109 -16.52 1.70 19.76
CA MET A 109 -15.46 2.21 18.89
C MET A 109 -15.16 3.69 19.19
N TYR A 110 -13.93 4.07 18.85
CA TYR A 110 -13.41 5.43 18.89
C TYR A 110 -13.13 5.91 17.46
N GLY A 111 -13.67 7.07 17.07
CA GLY A 111 -13.66 7.52 15.69
C GLY A 111 -14.50 6.61 14.80
N ASP A 112 -15.82 6.63 14.97
CA ASP A 112 -16.82 5.89 14.16
C ASP A 112 -16.64 6.05 12.66
N LEU A 113 -16.06 7.17 12.25
CA LEU A 113 -15.69 7.44 10.88
C LEU A 113 -14.36 8.18 10.86
N LEU A 114 -13.36 7.63 10.18
CA LEU A 114 -12.04 8.23 10.02
C LEU A 114 -11.70 8.32 8.55
N PHE A 115 -11.44 9.55 8.11
CA PHE A 115 -10.93 9.86 6.78
C PHE A 115 -9.42 10.07 6.85
N ILE A 116 -8.69 9.39 5.97
CA ILE A 116 -7.25 9.55 5.78
C ILE A 116 -7.03 10.08 4.37
N MET A 117 -6.50 11.29 4.27
CA MET A 117 -6.45 12.05 3.03
C MET A 117 -5.04 12.57 2.73
N VAL A 118 -4.78 12.86 1.46
CA VAL A 118 -3.65 13.71 1.06
C VAL A 118 -3.90 15.13 1.59
N PRO A 119 -2.96 15.76 2.33
CA PRO A 119 -3.18 17.07 2.95
C PRO A 119 -3.52 18.20 1.96
N GLU A 120 -2.87 18.21 0.80
CA GLU A 120 -2.97 19.31 -0.17
C GLU A 120 -4.21 19.21 -1.06
N THR A 121 -4.51 18.01 -1.56
CA THR A 121 -5.62 17.78 -2.50
C THR A 121 -6.91 17.36 -1.81
N ARG A 122 -6.84 16.97 -0.53
CA ARG A 122 -7.92 16.31 0.22
C ARG A 122 -8.43 15.03 -0.42
N GLU A 123 -7.63 14.43 -1.30
CA GLU A 123 -7.95 13.16 -1.91
C GLU A 123 -7.94 12.06 -0.86
N LEU A 124 -9.03 11.28 -0.80
CA LEU A 124 -9.18 10.21 0.18
C LEU A 124 -8.35 9.01 -0.25
N ILE A 125 -7.52 8.51 0.66
CA ILE A 125 -6.62 7.38 0.37
C ILE A 125 -6.93 6.16 1.24
N GLU A 126 -7.56 6.38 2.39
CA GLU A 126 -8.08 5.34 3.26
C GLU A 126 -9.26 5.88 4.05
N ILE A 127 -10.22 5.01 4.30
CA ILE A 127 -11.38 5.29 5.14
C ILE A 127 -11.58 4.14 6.13
N ARG A 128 -12.02 4.49 7.33
CA ARG A 128 -12.42 3.54 8.36
C ARG A 128 -13.78 3.92 8.89
N TRP A 129 -14.62 2.94 9.15
CA TRP A 129 -15.94 3.20 9.70
C TRP A 129 -16.44 2.08 10.60
N TYR A 130 -17.37 2.43 11.47
CA TYR A 130 -18.15 1.53 12.30
C TYR A 130 -19.55 1.36 11.73
N GLU A 131 -20.00 0.12 11.58
CA GLU A 131 -21.36 -0.20 11.15
C GLU A 131 -21.83 -1.47 11.87
N ASP A 132 -22.96 -1.39 12.58
CA ASP A 132 -23.65 -2.52 13.19
C ASP A 132 -22.76 -3.48 14.02
N GLY A 133 -21.85 -2.96 14.85
CA GLY A 133 -20.94 -3.80 15.66
C GLY A 133 -19.61 -4.10 14.99
N LEU A 134 -19.43 -3.71 13.73
CA LEU A 134 -18.31 -4.13 12.90
C LEU A 134 -17.41 -2.95 12.52
N ARG A 135 -16.11 -3.21 12.56
CA ARG A 135 -15.07 -2.24 12.20
C ARG A 135 -14.62 -2.52 10.78
N HIS A 136 -14.65 -1.51 9.93
CA HIS A 136 -14.32 -1.65 8.52
C HIS A 136 -13.21 -0.69 8.13
N THR A 137 -12.35 -1.12 7.23
CA THR A 137 -11.35 -0.26 6.58
C THR A 137 -11.30 -0.54 5.09
N ALA A 138 -11.13 0.50 4.28
CA ALA A 138 -10.88 0.39 2.85
C ALA A 138 -9.79 1.39 2.46
N TYR A 139 -8.95 1.05 1.49
CA TYR A 139 -7.87 1.91 1.02
C TYR A 139 -7.70 1.88 -0.49
N SER A 140 -7.13 2.95 -1.04
CA SER A 140 -6.81 3.07 -2.46
C SER A 140 -5.46 2.44 -2.78
N ARG A 141 -5.41 1.52 -3.76
CA ARG A 141 -4.15 0.95 -4.31
C ARG A 141 -3.32 1.96 -5.07
N GLU A 142 -3.91 3.08 -5.49
CA GLU A 142 -3.16 4.18 -6.10
C GLU A 142 -2.19 4.82 -5.10
N PHE A 143 -2.54 4.80 -3.82
CA PHE A 143 -1.78 5.48 -2.76
C PHE A 143 -1.06 4.54 -1.81
N GLN A 144 -1.57 3.32 -1.59
CA GLN A 144 -0.97 2.37 -0.66
C GLN A 144 -1.32 0.91 -0.97
N ASN A 145 -0.38 0.00 -0.71
CA ASN A 145 -0.60 -1.45 -0.89
C ASN A 145 -1.34 -2.09 0.28
N CYS A 146 -1.30 -1.46 1.45
CA CYS A 146 -1.83 -1.98 2.69
C CYS A 146 -2.59 -0.86 3.41
N ALA A 147 -3.56 -1.23 4.25
CA ALA A 147 -4.13 -0.30 5.21
C ALA A 147 -3.02 0.24 6.12
N SER A 148 -3.18 1.47 6.58
CA SER A 148 -2.28 2.08 7.55
C SER A 148 -2.37 1.36 8.90
N ASN A 149 -1.33 1.49 9.72
CA ASN A 149 -1.35 1.05 11.11
C ASN A 149 -1.94 2.12 12.05
N MET A 150 -2.59 3.15 11.50
CA MET A 150 -3.16 4.27 12.26
C MET A 150 -4.49 3.88 12.87
N ILE A 151 -4.46 3.18 14.01
CA ILE A 151 -5.67 2.89 14.76
C ILE A 151 -5.98 4.10 15.65
N PRO A 152 -7.20 4.68 15.60
CA PRO A 152 -7.62 5.63 16.62
C PRO A 152 -7.72 4.88 17.96
N ASP A 153 -6.72 5.07 18.82
CA ASP A 153 -6.61 4.44 20.14
C ASP A 153 -6.95 5.44 21.27
N GLN A 154 -7.69 6.51 20.95
CA GLN A 154 -8.11 7.53 21.91
C GLN A 154 -9.53 7.29 22.39
N PRO A 155 -9.88 7.60 23.66
CA PRO A 155 -11.25 7.51 24.15
C PRO A 155 -12.23 8.37 23.33
N ASN A 156 -13.49 7.93 23.23
CA ASN A 156 -14.57 8.61 22.51
C ASN A 156 -14.70 10.02 23.10
N ALA A 157 -14.48 11.06 22.31
CA ALA A 157 -14.44 12.42 22.83
C ALA A 157 -15.82 12.89 23.37
N LEU A 158 -16.88 12.13 23.11
CA LEU A 158 -18.23 12.40 23.63
C LEU A 158 -18.42 11.96 25.09
N PHE A 159 -17.56 11.10 25.67
CA PHE A 159 -17.81 10.46 26.96
C PHE A 159 -16.63 10.53 27.94
#